data_AF-A0A3B9SWT8-F1
#
_entry.id   AF-A0A3B9SWT8-F1
#
_cell.length_a   1.000
_cell.length_b   1.000
_cell.length_c   1.000
_cell.angle_alpha   90.00
_cell.angle_beta   90.00
_cell.angle_gamma   90.00
#
_symmetry.space_group_name_H-M   'P 1'
#
loop_
_entity.id
_entity.type
_entity.pdbx_description
1 polymer ?
#
loop_
_entity_poly.entity_id
_entity_poly.type
_entity_poly.pdbx_seq_one_letter_code
_entity_poly.pdbx_strand_id
1 'polypeptide(L)'
;MITKNRFAFIIGLTLSLIIAVGGLSFAQPQTRENHWAGKQIGDWVTKGLIKGYPDGTFKPDNSITRAEFMSLVNRSFGFVEVVHIEFSDVSPTDWFAGEVAKAASVGYITGYKDGTVRPNKMISRQEAAVMVTRILKLDLSTASSQASNFKDANEIPSWSKGAVHALATKGIMNGYPDGSFQPGTLISRAEAVAILDRSIAAQVKTVNYDKAGTYGPQSGTENLEGNVFIRATGVTLQNMKITGNLFLAENIGTGNVTLKNVTVLGETIIKGGGANSIVFENCTLPGITVNKEGVRIVASGNTFIKIARLESGAVLVETTTTGPGFETVTVSEAVPQGSKIILNGNFNNVVIDGDDVNLEVTGGTVEKLEVTDKSTGSKINLSSSAKLTTLVLNAAVTVTGAGSIDTAIINVSGSTIKPVPLHVEKADNVTVTIGTPAGSDTGSGTGSGGGNAPLNLVGAYLAATGVSIEGSN
;
A
#
# COMPACT_ATOMS: atom_id res chain seq x y z
N MET A 1 -14.23 -111.15 -12.87
CA MET A 1 -13.50 -111.14 -14.17
C MET A 1 -14.52 -111.48 -15.25
N ILE A 2 -14.56 -110.75 -16.39
CA ILE A 2 -15.38 -111.00 -17.60
C ILE A 2 -16.87 -110.58 -17.41
N THR A 3 -17.58 -109.75 -18.18
CA THR A 3 -17.43 -109.05 -19.49
C THR A 3 -18.54 -107.99 -19.68
N LYS A 4 -18.28 -107.01 -20.56
CA LYS A 4 -19.18 -106.36 -21.55
C LYS A 4 -20.44 -105.59 -21.07
N ASN A 5 -20.56 -104.31 -21.43
CA ASN A 5 -21.27 -103.92 -22.66
C ASN A 5 -21.11 -102.43 -23.01
N ARG A 6 -21.08 -102.18 -24.31
CA ARG A 6 -20.93 -100.89 -25.01
C ARG A 6 -22.29 -100.21 -25.17
N PHE A 7 -22.35 -98.88 -25.15
CA PHE A 7 -23.27 -98.10 -25.99
C PHE A 7 -22.65 -96.73 -26.31
N ALA A 8 -22.90 -96.28 -27.53
CA ALA A 8 -22.20 -95.19 -28.21
C ALA A 8 -23.08 -93.92 -28.33
N PHE A 9 -22.38 -92.80 -28.58
CA PHE A 9 -22.82 -91.56 -29.25
C PHE A 9 -23.87 -90.66 -28.58
N ILE A 10 -23.54 -89.37 -28.39
CA ILE A 10 -24.15 -88.23 -29.11
C ILE A 10 -23.42 -86.93 -28.72
N ILE A 11 -23.07 -86.16 -29.76
CA ILE A 11 -22.50 -84.81 -29.75
C ILE A 11 -23.59 -83.81 -29.36
N GLY A 12 -23.32 -82.94 -28.39
CA GLY A 12 -24.20 -81.83 -27.98
C GLY A 12 -23.40 -80.56 -27.73
N LEU A 13 -23.16 -79.81 -28.81
CA LEU A 13 -22.61 -78.45 -28.80
C LEU A 13 -23.55 -77.54 -27.98
N THR A 14 -23.14 -77.08 -26.80
CA THR A 14 -23.91 -76.09 -26.02
C THR A 14 -23.15 -74.77 -25.94
N LEU A 15 -23.79 -73.78 -26.53
CA LEU A 15 -23.44 -72.37 -26.64
C LEU A 15 -23.44 -71.73 -25.23
N SER A 16 -22.26 -71.37 -24.71
CA SER A 16 -22.16 -70.60 -23.46
C SER A 16 -22.43 -69.12 -23.73
N LEU A 17 -23.66 -68.69 -23.45
CA LEU A 17 -24.08 -67.29 -23.45
C LEU A 17 -23.54 -66.61 -22.19
N ILE A 18 -22.44 -65.85 -22.32
CA ILE A 18 -21.93 -64.97 -21.26
C ILE A 18 -22.86 -63.76 -21.19
N ILE A 19 -23.73 -63.71 -20.18
CA ILE A 19 -24.46 -62.49 -19.82
C ILE A 19 -23.45 -61.58 -19.12
N ALA A 20 -22.96 -60.58 -19.85
CA ALA A 20 -22.26 -59.45 -19.27
C ALA A 20 -23.25 -58.64 -18.45
N VAL A 21 -23.31 -58.90 -17.14
CA VAL A 21 -23.97 -58.00 -16.19
C VAL A 21 -23.08 -56.75 -16.12
N GLY A 22 -23.47 -55.72 -16.88
CA GLY A 22 -22.91 -54.39 -16.72
C GLY A 22 -23.17 -53.94 -15.28
N GLY A 23 -22.11 -53.85 -14.48
CA GLY A 23 -22.19 -53.25 -13.16
C GLY A 23 -22.65 -51.80 -13.32
N LEU A 24 -23.83 -51.48 -12.78
CA LEU A 24 -24.20 -50.10 -12.52
C LEU A 24 -23.20 -49.57 -11.49
N SER A 25 -22.19 -48.83 -11.96
CA SER A 25 -21.35 -48.01 -11.08
C SER A 25 -22.23 -46.90 -10.53
N PHE A 26 -22.81 -47.11 -9.35
CA PHE A 26 -23.36 -46.01 -8.57
C PHE A 26 -22.20 -45.11 -8.16
N ALA A 27 -22.26 -43.83 -8.57
CA ALA A 27 -21.37 -42.82 -8.04
C ALA A 27 -21.46 -42.86 -6.50
N GLN A 28 -20.34 -43.09 -5.82
CA GLN A 28 -20.29 -43.05 -4.36
C GLN A 28 -20.82 -41.68 -3.89
N PRO A 29 -21.70 -41.62 -2.89
CA PRO A 29 -22.09 -40.34 -2.30
C PRO A 29 -20.82 -39.62 -1.83
N GLN A 30 -20.64 -38.37 -2.28
CA GLN A 30 -19.45 -37.58 -1.98
C GLN A 30 -19.34 -37.40 -0.46
N THR A 31 -18.38 -38.09 0.16
CA THR A 31 -18.06 -37.91 1.58
C THR A 31 -17.20 -36.66 1.74
N ARG A 32 -17.14 -36.10 2.96
CA ARG A 32 -16.24 -34.98 3.30
C ARG A 32 -14.80 -35.23 2.84
N GLU A 33 -14.35 -36.47 2.81
CA GLU A 33 -12.95 -36.84 2.56
C GLU A 33 -12.58 -36.85 1.06
N ASN A 34 -13.54 -37.03 0.15
CA ASN A 34 -13.30 -37.08 -1.30
C ASN A 34 -13.84 -35.87 -2.07
N HIS A 35 -14.41 -34.88 -1.37
CA HIS A 35 -14.93 -33.65 -1.97
C HIS A 35 -13.82 -32.60 -2.20
N TRP A 36 -13.91 -31.79 -3.26
CA TRP A 36 -12.89 -30.77 -3.58
C TRP A 36 -12.64 -29.75 -2.45
N ALA A 37 -13.68 -29.44 -1.68
CA ALA A 37 -13.62 -28.58 -0.49
C ALA A 37 -13.42 -29.36 0.82
N GLY A 38 -13.14 -30.66 0.74
CA GLY A 38 -13.14 -31.58 1.88
C GLY A 38 -12.19 -31.19 3.00
N LYS A 39 -10.96 -30.78 2.62
CA LYS A 39 -9.96 -30.29 3.57
C LYS A 39 -10.43 -29.03 4.29
N GLN A 40 -10.88 -28.03 3.54
CA GLN A 40 -11.33 -26.74 4.07
C GLN A 40 -12.54 -26.91 5.00
N ILE A 41 -13.50 -27.74 4.59
CA ILE A 41 -14.64 -28.13 5.42
C ILE A 41 -14.16 -28.79 6.72
N GLY A 42 -13.22 -29.74 6.64
CA GLY A 42 -12.62 -30.39 7.81
C GLY A 42 -11.98 -29.42 8.79
N ASP A 43 -11.22 -28.44 8.26
CA ASP A 43 -10.59 -27.38 9.05
C ASP A 43 -11.64 -26.51 9.75
N TRP A 44 -12.71 -26.13 9.04
CA TRP A 44 -13.81 -25.33 9.61
C TRP A 44 -14.62 -26.07 10.67
N VAL A 45 -14.83 -27.38 10.50
CA VAL A 45 -15.49 -28.21 11.52
C VAL A 45 -14.63 -28.27 12.79
N THR A 46 -13.33 -28.49 12.64
CA THR A 46 -12.38 -28.55 13.77
C THR A 46 -12.34 -27.23 14.55
N LYS A 47 -12.37 -26.10 13.83
CA LYS A 47 -12.43 -24.74 14.42
C LYS A 47 -13.81 -24.36 14.95
N GLY A 48 -14.82 -25.22 14.79
CA GLY A 48 -16.20 -24.94 15.20
C GLY A 48 -16.91 -23.86 14.36
N LEU A 49 -16.37 -23.49 13.19
CA LEU A 49 -16.91 -22.44 12.32
C LEU A 49 -18.14 -22.91 11.51
N ILE A 50 -18.25 -24.22 11.31
CA ILE A 50 -19.39 -24.84 10.64
C ILE A 50 -19.80 -26.12 11.38
N LYS A 51 -21.09 -26.40 11.33
CA LYS A 51 -21.68 -27.65 11.85
C LYS A 51 -22.44 -28.36 10.73
N GLY A 52 -22.56 -29.68 10.84
CA GLY A 52 -23.47 -30.48 10.03
C GLY A 52 -24.93 -30.19 10.39
N TYR A 53 -25.85 -30.72 9.59
CA TYR A 53 -27.29 -30.65 9.85
C TYR A 53 -27.68 -31.58 11.01
N PRO A 54 -28.83 -31.35 11.66
CA PRO A 54 -29.31 -32.20 12.75
C PRO A 54 -29.48 -33.68 12.39
N ASP A 55 -29.63 -33.98 11.09
CA ASP A 55 -29.71 -35.35 10.55
C ASP A 55 -28.35 -36.05 10.41
N GLY A 56 -27.26 -35.42 10.87
CA GLY A 56 -25.91 -35.97 10.82
C GLY A 56 -25.19 -35.78 9.48
N THR A 57 -25.83 -35.18 8.48
CA THR A 57 -25.24 -34.95 7.15
C THR A 57 -24.56 -33.58 7.04
N PHE A 58 -23.57 -33.45 6.16
CA PHE A 58 -22.94 -32.13 5.87
C PHE A 58 -23.50 -31.46 4.60
N LYS A 59 -23.88 -32.24 3.59
CA LYS A 59 -24.48 -31.78 2.31
C LYS A 59 -23.68 -30.63 1.66
N PRO A 60 -22.41 -30.86 1.26
CA PRO A 60 -21.53 -29.80 0.75
C PRO A 60 -22.05 -29.14 -0.55
N ASP A 61 -22.73 -29.91 -1.40
CA ASP A 61 -23.23 -29.44 -2.70
C ASP A 61 -24.63 -28.83 -2.63
N ASN A 62 -25.31 -28.88 -1.47
CA ASN A 62 -26.61 -28.26 -1.34
C ASN A 62 -26.47 -26.73 -1.38
N SER A 63 -27.36 -26.09 -2.14
CA SER A 63 -27.54 -24.64 -2.06
C SER A 63 -27.97 -24.22 -0.66
N ILE A 64 -27.49 -23.06 -0.22
CA ILE A 64 -27.82 -22.52 1.10
C ILE A 64 -28.68 -21.27 1.01
N THR A 65 -29.45 -21.07 2.07
CA THR A 65 -30.24 -19.85 2.29
C THR A 65 -29.36 -18.66 2.64
N ARG A 66 -29.89 -17.45 2.47
CA ARG A 66 -29.27 -16.22 2.96
C ARG A 66 -29.02 -16.28 4.46
N ALA A 67 -29.95 -16.83 5.25
CA ALA A 67 -29.80 -17.04 6.69
C ALA A 67 -28.64 -17.97 7.04
N GLU A 68 -28.51 -19.10 6.36
CA GLU A 68 -27.38 -20.00 6.57
C GLU A 68 -26.05 -19.35 6.20
N PHE A 69 -26.00 -18.59 5.09
CA PHE A 69 -24.80 -17.84 4.70
C PHE A 69 -24.42 -16.79 5.77
N MET A 70 -25.39 -16.03 6.30
CA MET A 70 -25.17 -15.09 7.42
C MET A 70 -24.63 -15.80 8.66
N SER A 71 -25.16 -16.97 8.99
CA SER A 71 -24.65 -17.76 10.13
C SER A 71 -23.20 -18.21 9.93
N LEU A 72 -22.82 -18.60 8.71
CA LEU A 72 -21.43 -18.93 8.39
C LEU A 72 -20.53 -17.70 8.51
N VAL A 73 -20.93 -16.57 7.94
CA VAL A 73 -20.21 -15.29 8.04
C VAL A 73 -20.00 -14.90 9.50
N ASN A 74 -21.07 -14.81 10.28
CA ASN A 74 -20.98 -14.33 11.66
C ASN A 74 -20.07 -15.23 12.50
N ARG A 75 -20.15 -16.55 12.31
CA ARG A 75 -19.28 -17.49 13.02
C ARG A 75 -17.83 -17.41 12.55
N SER A 76 -17.59 -17.30 11.25
CA SER A 76 -16.25 -17.33 10.68
C SER A 76 -15.47 -16.03 10.88
N PHE A 77 -16.17 -14.90 11.00
CA PHE A 77 -15.59 -13.58 11.31
C PHE A 77 -15.73 -13.17 12.78
N GLY A 78 -16.37 -13.99 13.63
CA GLY A 78 -16.50 -13.73 15.06
C GLY A 78 -17.44 -12.56 15.41
N PHE A 79 -18.45 -12.28 14.58
CA PHE A 79 -19.42 -11.23 14.85
C PHE A 79 -20.42 -11.66 15.92
N VAL A 80 -20.51 -10.88 17.00
CA VAL A 80 -21.35 -11.18 18.17
C VAL A 80 -22.35 -10.07 18.48
N GLU A 81 -22.02 -8.82 18.15
CA GLU A 81 -22.87 -7.66 18.42
C GLU A 81 -24.20 -7.74 17.67
N VAL A 82 -25.29 -7.34 18.32
CA VAL A 82 -26.64 -7.31 17.76
C VAL A 82 -27.21 -5.90 17.84
N VAL A 83 -28.01 -5.54 16.85
CA VAL A 83 -28.81 -4.30 16.86
C VAL A 83 -30.29 -4.64 16.76
N HIS A 84 -31.14 -3.70 17.17
CA HIS A 84 -32.57 -3.80 16.91
C HIS A 84 -32.83 -3.77 15.39
N ILE A 85 -33.71 -4.65 14.91
CA ILE A 85 -34.06 -4.80 13.50
C ILE A 85 -35.59 -4.79 13.35
N GLU A 86 -36.08 -4.20 12.26
CA GLU A 86 -37.52 -4.07 11.97
C GLU A 86 -37.87 -4.66 10.59
N PHE A 87 -37.24 -5.78 10.22
CA PHE A 87 -37.55 -6.46 8.95
C PHE A 87 -38.87 -7.23 9.06
N SER A 88 -39.77 -7.03 8.10
CA SER A 88 -41.14 -7.59 8.14
C SER A 88 -41.19 -9.12 8.00
N ASP A 89 -40.12 -9.74 7.49
CA ASP A 89 -39.98 -11.18 7.29
C ASP A 89 -39.03 -11.84 8.31
N VAL A 90 -38.80 -11.19 9.46
CA VAL A 90 -37.99 -11.71 10.56
C VAL A 90 -38.76 -11.58 11.87
N SER A 91 -39.23 -12.71 12.40
CA SER A 91 -39.78 -12.80 13.75
C SER A 91 -38.65 -12.92 14.78
N PRO A 92 -38.76 -12.30 15.97
CA PRO A 92 -37.79 -12.49 17.06
C PRO A 92 -37.57 -13.95 17.49
N THR A 93 -38.54 -14.83 17.20
CA THR A 93 -38.47 -16.27 17.50
C THR A 93 -37.83 -17.11 16.41
N ASP A 94 -37.53 -16.53 15.24
CA ASP A 94 -36.87 -17.26 14.16
C ASP A 94 -35.44 -17.62 14.54
N TRP A 95 -35.00 -18.84 14.21
CA TRP A 95 -33.65 -19.31 14.53
C TRP A 95 -32.54 -18.40 13.96
N PHE A 96 -32.83 -17.68 12.87
CA PHE A 96 -31.91 -16.77 12.20
C PHE A 96 -32.06 -15.31 12.66
N ALA A 97 -33.01 -14.96 13.53
CA ALA A 97 -33.25 -13.58 13.91
C ALA A 97 -31.99 -12.89 14.48
N GLY A 98 -31.27 -13.59 15.36
CA GLY A 98 -30.00 -13.11 15.89
C GLY A 98 -28.88 -13.00 14.83
N GLU A 99 -28.90 -13.85 13.81
CA GLU A 99 -27.92 -13.79 12.72
C GLU A 99 -28.16 -12.59 11.80
N VAL A 100 -29.42 -12.26 11.54
CA VAL A 100 -29.83 -11.03 10.83
C VAL A 100 -29.44 -9.79 11.65
N ALA A 101 -29.68 -9.80 12.96
CA ALA A 101 -29.32 -8.68 13.83
C ALA A 101 -27.81 -8.40 13.83
N LYS A 102 -26.97 -9.44 13.90
CA LYS A 102 -25.51 -9.30 13.76
C LYS A 102 -25.10 -8.77 12.39
N ALA A 103 -25.72 -9.31 11.35
CA ALA A 103 -25.46 -8.90 9.98
C ALA A 103 -25.76 -7.41 9.75
N ALA A 104 -26.87 -6.94 10.34
CA ALA A 104 -27.25 -5.53 10.32
C ALA A 104 -26.29 -4.66 11.15
N SER A 105 -25.85 -5.14 12.32
CA SER A 105 -24.89 -4.43 13.19
C SER A 105 -23.57 -4.16 12.48
N VAL A 106 -23.06 -5.12 11.70
CA VAL A 106 -21.82 -4.96 10.93
C VAL A 106 -22.04 -4.15 9.66
N GLY A 107 -23.29 -4.08 9.17
CA GLY A 107 -23.67 -3.35 7.96
C GLY A 107 -23.41 -4.11 6.66
N TYR A 108 -23.21 -5.43 6.70
CA TYR A 108 -23.07 -6.22 5.47
C TYR A 108 -24.42 -6.61 4.83
N ILE A 109 -25.52 -6.44 5.56
CA ILE A 109 -26.89 -6.43 5.02
C ILE A 109 -27.54 -5.07 5.26
N THR A 110 -28.45 -4.69 4.36
CA THR A 110 -29.21 -3.43 4.43
C THR A 110 -30.72 -3.63 4.25
N GLY A 111 -31.16 -4.87 4.02
CA GLY A 111 -32.52 -5.17 3.57
C GLY A 111 -32.81 -4.73 2.13
N TYR A 112 -33.98 -5.13 1.66
CA TYR A 112 -34.59 -4.71 0.40
C TYR A 112 -35.50 -3.50 0.64
N LYS A 113 -35.86 -2.79 -0.45
CA LYS A 113 -36.72 -1.60 -0.38
C LYS A 113 -38.13 -1.87 0.18
N ASP A 114 -38.57 -3.12 0.15
CA ASP A 114 -39.86 -3.57 0.67
C ASP A 114 -39.82 -3.88 2.19
N GLY A 115 -38.70 -3.59 2.87
CA GLY A 115 -38.55 -3.84 4.31
C GLY A 115 -38.22 -5.29 4.66
N THR A 116 -37.86 -6.12 3.68
CA THR A 116 -37.51 -7.55 3.90
C THR A 116 -36.00 -7.80 3.85
N VAL A 117 -35.53 -8.95 4.35
CA VAL A 117 -34.15 -9.45 4.12
C VAL A 117 -34.10 -10.79 3.38
N ARG A 118 -35.26 -11.44 3.25
CA ARG A 118 -35.52 -12.72 2.57
C ARG A 118 -34.62 -13.83 3.11
N PRO A 119 -34.63 -14.11 4.43
CA PRO A 119 -33.65 -14.98 5.07
C PRO A 119 -33.70 -16.42 4.54
N ASN A 120 -34.89 -16.91 4.20
CA ASN A 120 -35.11 -18.26 3.68
C ASN A 120 -34.90 -18.40 2.16
N LYS A 121 -34.63 -17.30 1.44
CA LYS A 121 -34.33 -17.36 -0.01
C LYS A 121 -32.93 -17.95 -0.19
N MET A 122 -32.77 -18.82 -1.18
CA MET A 122 -31.44 -19.28 -1.62
C MET A 122 -30.61 -18.10 -2.13
N ILE A 123 -29.34 -18.04 -1.73
CA ILE A 123 -28.45 -16.93 -2.07
C ILE A 123 -27.73 -17.20 -3.38
N SER A 124 -27.73 -16.21 -4.28
CA SER A 124 -26.97 -16.30 -5.53
C SER A 124 -25.51 -15.83 -5.36
N ARG A 125 -24.63 -16.23 -6.29
CA ARG A 125 -23.21 -15.84 -6.31
C ARG A 125 -23.04 -14.32 -6.23
N GLN A 126 -23.81 -13.56 -6.99
CA GLN A 126 -23.69 -12.09 -6.96
C GLN A 126 -24.16 -11.47 -5.64
N GLU A 127 -25.17 -12.04 -4.98
CA GLU A 127 -25.63 -11.57 -3.66
C GLU A 127 -24.55 -11.85 -2.60
N ALA A 128 -23.94 -13.04 -2.65
CA ALA A 128 -22.82 -13.39 -1.79
C ALA A 128 -21.62 -12.46 -2.04
N ALA A 129 -21.31 -12.12 -3.29
CA ALA A 129 -20.25 -11.17 -3.63
C ALA A 129 -20.44 -9.81 -2.96
N VAL A 130 -21.67 -9.27 -3.01
CA VAL A 130 -21.99 -7.98 -2.39
C VAL A 130 -21.89 -8.05 -0.87
N MET A 131 -22.31 -9.15 -0.25
CA MET A 131 -22.16 -9.31 1.19
C MET A 131 -20.69 -9.40 1.61
N VAL A 132 -19.88 -10.20 0.91
CA VAL A 132 -18.44 -10.37 1.21
C VAL A 132 -17.65 -9.09 1.00
N THR A 133 -17.92 -8.34 -0.07
CA THR A 133 -17.25 -7.04 -0.29
C THR A 133 -17.55 -6.03 0.82
N ARG A 134 -18.79 -6.00 1.35
CA ARG A 134 -19.14 -5.17 2.51
C ARG A 134 -18.43 -5.62 3.79
N ILE A 135 -18.35 -6.93 4.04
CA ILE A 135 -17.62 -7.50 5.18
C ILE A 135 -16.15 -7.07 5.15
N LEU A 136 -15.53 -7.16 3.97
CA LEU A 136 -14.12 -6.81 3.75
C LEU A 136 -13.87 -5.31 3.56
N LYS A 137 -14.94 -4.48 3.55
CA LYS A 137 -14.90 -3.04 3.28
C LYS A 137 -14.05 -2.69 2.05
N LEU A 138 -14.18 -3.47 0.98
CA LEU A 138 -13.41 -3.24 -0.25
C LEU A 138 -13.89 -1.97 -0.93
N ASP A 139 -12.92 -1.16 -1.39
CA ASP A 139 -13.19 0.00 -2.21
C ASP A 139 -13.68 -0.44 -3.60
N LEU A 140 -14.83 0.07 -4.00
CA LEU A 140 -15.46 -0.22 -5.30
C LEU A 140 -15.26 0.92 -6.31
N SER A 141 -14.64 2.04 -5.92
CA SER A 141 -14.45 3.23 -6.76
C SER A 141 -13.49 2.98 -7.93
N THR A 142 -12.50 2.11 -7.72
CA THR A 142 -11.55 1.66 -8.74
C THR A 142 -12.11 0.58 -9.68
N ALA A 143 -13.30 0.04 -9.38
CA ALA A 143 -13.93 -1.02 -10.18
C ALA A 143 -14.59 -0.51 -11.48
N SER A 144 -14.30 0.73 -11.88
CA SER A 144 -14.95 1.43 -13.00
C SER A 144 -14.38 1.09 -14.38
N SER A 145 -13.40 0.18 -14.53
CA SER A 145 -12.89 -0.17 -15.86
C SER A 145 -12.41 -1.61 -16.09
N GLN A 146 -12.61 -2.56 -15.17
CA GLN A 146 -12.18 -3.96 -15.40
C GLN A 146 -13.17 -5.07 -14.95
N ALA A 147 -14.49 -4.84 -14.98
CA ALA A 147 -15.48 -5.94 -14.86
C ALA A 147 -15.48 -6.93 -16.07
N SER A 148 -14.33 -7.06 -16.74
CA SER A 148 -14.18 -7.22 -18.19
C SER A 148 -13.49 -8.50 -18.63
N ASN A 149 -13.34 -9.51 -17.76
CA ASN A 149 -12.73 -10.79 -18.14
C ASN A 149 -13.68 -12.00 -18.10
N PHE A 150 -14.94 -11.82 -17.64
CA PHE A 150 -15.92 -12.90 -17.66
C PHE A 150 -16.76 -12.87 -18.93
N LYS A 151 -17.01 -14.04 -19.52
CA LYS A 151 -17.81 -14.18 -20.75
C LYS A 151 -19.25 -13.68 -20.60
N ASP A 152 -19.80 -13.79 -19.41
CA ASP A 152 -21.15 -13.40 -19.02
C ASP A 152 -21.19 -12.06 -18.26
N ALA A 153 -20.19 -11.19 -18.45
CA ALA A 153 -20.12 -9.89 -17.78
C ALA A 153 -21.34 -8.98 -18.03
N ASN A 154 -22.09 -9.22 -19.11
CA ASN A 154 -23.33 -8.51 -19.44
C ASN A 154 -24.54 -9.01 -18.63
N GLU A 155 -24.48 -10.22 -18.07
CA GLU A 155 -25.52 -10.78 -17.19
C GLU A 155 -25.35 -10.30 -15.74
N ILE A 156 -24.20 -9.72 -15.40
CA ILE A 156 -23.93 -9.16 -14.07
C ILE A 156 -24.61 -7.78 -13.95
N PRO A 157 -25.64 -7.63 -13.11
CA PRO A 157 -26.32 -6.36 -12.91
C PRO A 157 -25.38 -5.28 -12.38
N SER A 158 -25.66 -4.02 -12.73
CA SER A 158 -24.84 -2.87 -12.35
C SER A 158 -24.60 -2.77 -10.83
N TRP A 159 -25.55 -3.18 -10.00
CA TRP A 159 -25.46 -3.10 -8.54
C TRP A 159 -24.48 -4.10 -7.91
N SER A 160 -24.17 -5.22 -8.58
CA SER A 160 -23.23 -6.23 -8.10
C SER A 160 -21.89 -6.20 -8.84
N LYS A 161 -21.82 -5.54 -9.99
CA LYS A 161 -20.65 -5.54 -10.89
C LYS A 161 -19.35 -5.12 -10.22
N GLY A 162 -19.37 -4.05 -9.42
CA GLY A 162 -18.20 -3.60 -8.65
C GLY A 162 -17.73 -4.64 -7.62
N ALA A 163 -18.69 -5.26 -6.92
CA ALA A 163 -18.38 -6.29 -5.93
C ALA A 163 -17.79 -7.56 -6.55
N VAL A 164 -18.37 -8.02 -7.66
CA VAL A 164 -17.85 -9.17 -8.42
C VAL A 164 -16.43 -8.92 -8.88
N HIS A 165 -16.17 -7.75 -9.47
CA HIS A 165 -14.85 -7.37 -9.92
C HIS A 165 -13.84 -7.37 -8.77
N ALA A 166 -14.15 -6.69 -7.66
CA ALA A 166 -13.24 -6.57 -6.52
C ALA A 166 -12.84 -7.94 -5.94
N LEU A 167 -13.79 -8.87 -5.80
CA LEU A 167 -13.50 -10.21 -5.27
C LEU A 167 -12.74 -11.10 -6.25
N ALA A 168 -12.99 -10.96 -7.56
CA ALA A 168 -12.25 -11.68 -8.59
C ALA A 168 -10.78 -11.21 -8.63
N THR A 169 -10.54 -9.89 -8.57
CA THR A 169 -9.19 -9.30 -8.51
C THR A 169 -8.43 -9.73 -7.26
N LYS A 170 -9.11 -9.89 -6.12
CA LYS A 170 -8.52 -10.41 -4.88
C LYS A 170 -8.37 -11.94 -4.85
N GLY A 171 -8.81 -12.66 -5.89
CA GLY A 171 -8.78 -14.12 -5.94
C GLY A 171 -9.71 -14.80 -4.94
N ILE A 172 -10.62 -14.05 -4.31
CA ILE A 172 -11.56 -14.57 -3.30
C ILE A 172 -12.67 -15.34 -3.98
N MET A 173 -13.20 -14.78 -5.08
CA MET A 173 -14.30 -15.37 -5.83
C MET A 173 -14.00 -15.31 -7.34
N ASN A 174 -13.45 -16.40 -7.85
CA ASN A 174 -13.09 -16.55 -9.26
C ASN A 174 -14.30 -17.04 -10.08
N GLY A 175 -14.21 -16.85 -11.40
CA GLY A 175 -15.11 -17.49 -12.35
C GLY A 175 -14.85 -18.99 -12.47
N TYR A 176 -15.71 -19.66 -13.22
CA TYR A 176 -15.62 -21.07 -13.53
C TYR A 176 -14.59 -21.33 -14.64
N PRO A 177 -14.12 -22.59 -14.82
CA PRO A 177 -13.15 -22.94 -15.85
C PRO A 177 -13.58 -22.58 -17.29
N ASP A 178 -14.88 -22.43 -17.54
CA ASP A 178 -15.43 -22.01 -18.84
C ASP A 178 -15.28 -20.50 -19.12
N GLY A 179 -14.80 -19.72 -18.13
CA GLY A 179 -14.64 -18.27 -18.20
C GLY A 179 -15.88 -17.47 -17.82
N SER A 180 -16.95 -18.11 -17.32
CA SER A 180 -18.15 -17.44 -16.79
C SER A 180 -18.04 -17.17 -15.29
N PHE A 181 -18.80 -16.20 -14.79
CA PHE A 181 -18.97 -15.95 -13.37
C PHE A 181 -20.24 -16.59 -12.80
N GLN A 182 -21.28 -16.67 -13.62
CA GLN A 182 -22.64 -17.16 -13.34
C GLN A 182 -23.32 -16.40 -12.19
N PRO A 183 -23.65 -15.10 -12.38
CA PRO A 183 -24.12 -14.23 -11.31
C PRO A 183 -25.43 -14.70 -10.65
N GLY A 184 -26.32 -15.33 -11.43
CA GLY A 184 -27.61 -15.84 -10.98
C GLY A 184 -27.56 -17.20 -10.28
N THR A 185 -26.46 -17.96 -10.43
CA THR A 185 -26.34 -19.31 -9.87
C THR A 185 -26.33 -19.27 -8.35
N LEU A 186 -27.03 -20.23 -7.72
CA LEU A 186 -27.09 -20.39 -6.27
C LEU A 186 -25.76 -20.98 -5.76
N ILE A 187 -25.21 -20.43 -4.68
CA ILE A 187 -23.97 -20.99 -4.12
C ILE A 187 -24.27 -22.24 -3.31
N SER A 188 -23.39 -23.23 -3.42
CA SER A 188 -23.41 -24.39 -2.53
C SER A 188 -22.81 -24.05 -1.16
N ARG A 189 -23.09 -24.90 -0.17
CA ARG A 189 -22.49 -24.80 1.17
C ARG A 189 -20.96 -24.85 1.12
N ALA A 190 -20.39 -25.71 0.28
CA ALA A 190 -18.96 -25.82 0.08
C ALA A 190 -18.35 -24.58 -0.59
N GLU A 191 -19.03 -24.02 -1.59
CA GLU A 191 -18.60 -22.76 -2.21
C GLU A 191 -18.61 -21.61 -1.20
N ALA A 192 -19.66 -21.51 -0.36
CA ALA A 192 -19.72 -20.53 0.72
C ALA A 192 -18.52 -20.65 1.66
N VAL A 193 -18.19 -21.86 2.11
CA VAL A 193 -16.99 -22.11 2.95
C VAL A 193 -15.72 -21.66 2.25
N ALA A 194 -15.53 -22.05 0.98
CA ALA A 194 -14.32 -21.68 0.23
C ALA A 194 -14.19 -20.17 0.03
N ILE A 195 -15.30 -19.48 -0.28
CA ILE A 195 -15.32 -18.02 -0.43
C ILE A 195 -14.98 -17.35 0.89
N LEU A 196 -15.61 -17.75 1.98
CA LEU A 196 -15.39 -17.15 3.30
C LEU A 196 -13.99 -17.47 3.85
N ASP A 197 -13.45 -18.65 3.60
CA ASP A 197 -12.09 -19.02 4.00
C ASP A 197 -11.05 -18.14 3.29
N ARG A 198 -11.19 -17.96 1.97
CA ARG A 198 -10.38 -16.99 1.22
C ARG A 198 -10.61 -15.55 1.69
N SER A 199 -11.83 -15.20 2.08
CA SER A 199 -12.15 -13.87 2.59
C SER A 199 -11.44 -13.59 3.92
N ILE A 200 -11.39 -14.57 4.82
CA ILE A 200 -10.65 -14.50 6.08
C ILE A 200 -9.16 -14.38 5.81
N ALA A 201 -8.63 -15.19 4.89
CA ALA A 201 -7.22 -15.10 4.49
C ALA A 201 -6.87 -13.76 3.82
N ALA A 202 -7.82 -13.16 3.09
CA ALA A 202 -7.67 -11.88 2.42
C ALA A 202 -7.92 -10.68 3.35
N GLN A 203 -8.37 -10.89 4.58
CA GLN A 203 -8.51 -9.80 5.55
C GLN A 203 -7.12 -9.26 5.86
N VAL A 204 -6.91 -7.97 5.60
CA VAL A 204 -5.68 -7.31 6.01
C VAL A 204 -5.64 -7.36 7.53
N LYS A 205 -4.77 -8.21 8.08
CA LYS A 205 -4.52 -8.26 9.52
C LYS A 205 -4.14 -6.85 9.97
N THR A 206 -4.73 -6.39 11.06
CA THR A 206 -4.38 -5.10 11.66
C THR A 206 -3.94 -5.30 13.09
N VAL A 207 -2.82 -4.67 13.44
CA VAL A 207 -2.31 -4.63 14.81
C VAL A 207 -2.42 -3.19 15.30
N ASN A 208 -3.00 -2.97 16.48
CA ASN A 208 -3.15 -1.65 17.07
C ASN A 208 -2.32 -1.54 18.35
N TYR A 209 -1.52 -0.48 18.43
CA TYR A 209 -0.79 -0.07 19.63
C TYR A 209 -1.41 1.24 20.13
N ASP A 210 -2.35 1.12 21.06
CA ASP A 210 -3.20 2.18 21.60
C ASP A 210 -2.78 2.62 23.02
N LYS A 211 -1.67 2.09 23.53
CA LYS A 211 -1.09 2.43 24.83
C LYS A 211 0.40 2.64 24.69
N ALA A 212 0.96 3.52 25.52
CA ALA A 212 2.41 3.70 25.62
C ALA A 212 3.08 2.39 26.05
N GLY A 213 4.27 2.13 25.55
CA GLY A 213 5.01 0.91 25.86
C GLY A 213 6.01 0.52 24.78
N THR A 214 6.85 -0.45 25.12
CA THR A 214 7.78 -1.08 24.19
C THR A 214 7.19 -2.40 23.71
N TYR A 215 7.09 -2.56 22.40
CA TYR A 215 6.51 -3.72 21.75
C TYR A 215 7.56 -4.39 20.86
N GLY A 216 7.60 -5.72 20.92
CA GLY A 216 8.54 -6.56 20.20
C GLY A 216 9.65 -7.14 21.06
N PRO A 217 10.34 -8.17 20.56
CA PRO A 217 11.27 -8.95 21.36
C PRO A 217 12.52 -8.13 21.71
N GLN A 218 13.21 -8.50 22.79
CA GLN A 218 14.51 -7.89 23.13
C GLN A 218 15.62 -8.30 22.14
N SER A 219 15.48 -9.47 21.51
CA SER A 219 16.42 -10.02 20.54
C SER A 219 15.70 -10.81 19.45
N GLY A 220 16.29 -10.94 18.27
CA GLY A 220 15.68 -11.61 17.12
C GLY A 220 14.78 -10.67 16.32
N THR A 221 13.85 -11.21 15.55
CA THR A 221 12.89 -10.41 14.77
C THR A 221 11.52 -11.05 14.79
N GLU A 222 10.51 -10.29 15.22
CA GLU A 222 9.10 -10.69 15.15
C GLU A 222 8.50 -10.28 13.80
N ASN A 223 7.82 -11.22 13.12
CA ASN A 223 7.12 -10.93 11.88
C ASN A 223 5.66 -10.58 12.16
N LEU A 224 5.26 -9.35 11.84
CA LEU A 224 3.88 -8.89 11.91
C LEU A 224 3.28 -8.86 10.50
N GLU A 225 2.26 -9.69 10.30
CA GLU A 225 1.51 -9.70 9.06
C GLU A 225 0.46 -8.58 9.01
N GLY A 226 0.40 -7.86 7.90
CA GLY A 226 -0.60 -6.84 7.63
C GLY A 226 -0.22 -5.46 8.15
N ASN A 227 -1.23 -4.61 8.35
CA ASN A 227 -1.04 -3.20 8.69
C ASN A 227 -0.89 -3.00 10.19
N VAL A 228 -0.04 -2.06 10.59
CA VAL A 228 0.18 -1.71 11.99
C VAL A 228 -0.24 -0.26 12.22
N PHE A 229 -0.98 -0.01 13.29
CA PHE A 229 -1.42 1.33 13.71
C PHE A 229 -0.85 1.65 15.08
N ILE A 230 -0.07 2.72 15.17
CA ILE A 230 0.34 3.34 16.41
C ILE A 230 -0.62 4.50 16.67
N ARG A 231 -1.36 4.42 17.77
CA ARG A 231 -2.44 5.37 18.13
C ARG A 231 -2.19 6.11 19.44
N ALA A 232 -1.10 5.79 20.14
CA ALA A 232 -0.72 6.43 21.39
C ALA A 232 0.70 6.99 21.34
N THR A 233 0.93 8.05 22.12
CA THR A 233 2.26 8.57 22.40
C THR A 233 3.07 7.62 23.27
N GLY A 234 4.40 7.69 23.20
CA GLY A 234 5.30 6.88 24.02
C GLY A 234 5.36 5.41 23.59
N VAL A 235 4.94 5.12 22.35
CA VAL A 235 5.08 3.79 21.76
C VAL A 235 6.48 3.62 21.18
N THR A 236 7.15 2.55 21.57
CA THR A 236 8.37 2.07 20.95
C THR A 236 8.10 0.72 20.28
N LEU A 237 8.31 0.61 18.98
CA LEU A 237 8.40 -0.70 18.31
C LEU A 237 9.86 -1.10 18.19
N GLN A 238 10.19 -2.35 18.51
CA GLN A 238 11.55 -2.84 18.40
C GLN A 238 11.63 -4.24 17.79
N ASN A 239 12.66 -4.47 16.97
CA ASN A 239 13.01 -5.80 16.46
C ASN A 239 11.84 -6.48 15.71
N MET A 240 11.22 -5.75 14.78
CA MET A 240 10.01 -6.18 14.08
C MET A 240 10.16 -6.07 12.56
N LYS A 241 9.50 -6.98 11.85
CA LYS A 241 9.28 -6.90 10.40
C LYS A 241 7.78 -6.84 10.11
N ILE A 242 7.32 -5.72 9.57
CA ILE A 242 5.92 -5.45 9.24
C ILE A 242 5.71 -5.68 7.75
N THR A 243 4.81 -6.58 7.36
CA THR A 243 4.59 -6.90 5.94
C THR A 243 3.64 -5.93 5.22
N GLY A 244 2.79 -5.22 5.96
CA GLY A 244 1.91 -4.19 5.41
C GLY A 244 2.40 -2.77 5.70
N ASN A 245 1.45 -1.84 5.72
CA ASN A 245 1.71 -0.42 5.99
C ASN A 245 1.77 -0.15 7.50
N LEU A 246 2.57 0.84 7.88
CA LEU A 246 2.65 1.34 9.25
C LEU A 246 2.00 2.73 9.32
N PHE A 247 1.07 2.94 10.26
CA PHE A 247 0.35 4.19 10.43
C PHE A 247 0.67 4.79 11.80
N LEU A 248 1.24 5.99 11.82
CA LEU A 248 1.36 6.81 13.02
C LEU A 248 0.16 7.76 13.02
N ALA A 249 -0.89 7.37 13.75
CA ALA A 249 -2.21 8.00 13.67
C ALA A 249 -2.25 9.40 14.30
N GLU A 250 -3.22 10.20 13.88
CA GLU A 250 -3.51 11.55 14.37
C GLU A 250 -3.66 11.61 15.90
N ASN A 251 -4.17 10.53 16.50
CA ASN A 251 -4.38 10.36 17.93
C ASN A 251 -3.09 10.51 18.77
N ILE A 252 -1.91 10.34 18.16
CA ILE A 252 -0.62 10.61 18.82
C ILE A 252 -0.50 12.10 19.18
N GLY A 253 -1.19 12.99 18.46
CA GLY A 253 -1.15 14.44 18.68
C GLY A 253 0.25 14.99 18.48
N THR A 254 0.77 15.69 19.49
CA THR A 254 2.16 16.20 19.54
C THR A 254 3.13 15.23 20.23
N GLY A 255 2.69 14.02 20.53
CA GLY A 255 3.44 12.99 21.23
C GLY A 255 4.60 12.41 20.43
N ASN A 256 5.28 11.40 20.98
CA ASN A 256 6.47 10.78 20.41
C ASN A 256 6.27 9.29 20.09
N VAL A 257 6.99 8.81 19.09
CA VAL A 257 7.03 7.40 18.68
C VAL A 257 8.47 7.04 18.31
N THR A 258 8.91 5.86 18.70
CA THR A 258 10.26 5.36 18.38
C THR A 258 10.17 4.02 17.68
N LEU A 259 10.88 3.87 16.56
CA LEU A 259 11.07 2.59 15.88
C LEU A 259 12.55 2.21 16.00
N LYS A 260 12.85 1.00 16.49
CA LYS A 260 14.21 0.50 16.67
C LYS A 260 14.38 -0.85 15.98
N ASN A 261 15.28 -0.95 15.01
CA ASN A 261 15.47 -2.18 14.25
C ASN A 261 14.14 -2.72 13.67
N VAL A 262 13.39 -1.82 13.00
CA VAL A 262 12.11 -2.13 12.39
C VAL A 262 12.23 -2.08 10.87
N THR A 263 11.76 -3.13 10.21
CA THR A 263 11.63 -3.18 8.75
C THR A 263 10.16 -3.14 8.37
N VAL A 264 9.76 -2.17 7.55
CA VAL A 264 8.42 -2.09 6.98
C VAL A 264 8.51 -2.44 5.50
N LEU A 265 7.66 -3.34 5.00
CA LEU A 265 7.62 -3.67 3.57
C LEU A 265 6.62 -2.79 2.79
N GLY A 266 5.59 -2.29 3.47
CA GLY A 266 4.68 -1.29 2.93
C GLY A 266 5.14 0.15 3.19
N GLU A 267 4.19 1.07 3.09
CA GLU A 267 4.42 2.48 3.34
C GLU A 267 4.27 2.82 4.83
N THR A 268 5.04 3.81 5.31
CA THR A 268 4.82 4.40 6.64
C THR A 268 4.13 5.76 6.51
N ILE A 269 2.91 5.87 7.02
CA ILE A 269 2.10 7.09 6.95
C ILE A 269 2.15 7.79 8.30
N ILE A 270 2.61 9.03 8.32
CA ILE A 270 2.82 9.82 9.53
C ILE A 270 1.78 10.95 9.58
N LYS A 271 0.81 10.81 10.48
CA LYS A 271 -0.26 11.80 10.74
C LYS A 271 -0.25 12.33 12.18
N GLY A 272 0.66 11.85 13.01
CA GLY A 272 0.83 12.28 14.40
C GLY A 272 2.31 12.47 14.74
N GLY A 273 2.58 13.29 15.74
CA GLY A 273 3.91 13.71 16.13
C GLY A 273 4.03 15.22 16.34
N GLY A 274 4.95 15.64 17.20
CA GLY A 274 5.30 17.03 17.49
C GLY A 274 6.76 17.37 17.19
N ALA A 275 7.28 18.43 17.83
CA ALA A 275 8.61 18.97 17.54
C ALA A 275 9.80 18.07 17.96
N ASN A 276 9.56 17.02 18.77
CA ASN A 276 10.59 16.09 19.26
C ASN A 276 10.11 14.63 19.23
N SER A 277 9.46 14.22 18.14
CA SER A 277 8.55 13.08 18.23
C SER A 277 9.04 11.79 17.61
N ILE A 278 9.36 11.78 16.32
CA ILE A 278 9.47 10.53 15.57
C ILE A 278 10.94 10.17 15.43
N VAL A 279 11.32 9.00 15.92
CA VAL A 279 12.70 8.52 15.88
C VAL A 279 12.73 7.16 15.19
N PHE A 280 13.54 7.06 14.14
CA PHE A 280 13.85 5.85 13.41
C PHE A 280 15.32 5.49 13.63
N GLU A 281 15.56 4.39 14.33
CA GLU A 281 16.88 3.90 14.67
C GLU A 281 17.07 2.52 14.04
N ASN A 282 18.07 2.36 13.16
CA ASN A 282 18.34 1.12 12.43
C ASN A 282 17.11 0.57 11.66
N CYS A 283 16.29 1.45 11.08
CA CYS A 283 15.05 1.04 10.40
C CYS A 283 15.23 0.92 8.88
N THR A 284 14.45 0.05 8.22
CA THR A 284 14.37 -0.01 6.75
C THR A 284 12.94 0.30 6.31
N LEU A 285 12.76 1.42 5.62
CA LEU A 285 11.48 1.97 5.21
C LEU A 285 11.51 2.29 3.70
N PRO A 286 10.73 1.60 2.85
CA PRO A 286 10.71 1.85 1.40
C PRO A 286 10.03 3.18 1.04
N GLY A 287 9.21 3.73 1.94
CA GLY A 287 8.55 5.00 1.77
C GLY A 287 7.96 5.52 3.07
N ILE A 288 8.10 6.82 3.31
CA ILE A 288 7.32 7.54 4.31
C ILE A 288 6.51 8.66 3.65
N THR A 289 5.26 8.84 4.11
CA THR A 289 4.42 9.98 3.75
C THR A 289 4.06 10.78 4.99
N VAL A 290 4.38 12.07 4.98
CA VAL A 290 4.29 12.96 6.15
C VAL A 290 3.18 13.98 5.95
N ASN A 291 2.08 13.79 6.66
CA ASN A 291 0.90 14.66 6.64
C ASN A 291 0.54 15.06 8.07
N LYS A 292 1.48 15.80 8.69
CA LYS A 292 1.35 16.36 10.03
C LYS A 292 2.28 17.57 10.14
N GLU A 293 1.69 18.75 10.24
CA GLU A 293 2.47 19.99 10.39
C GLU A 293 3.28 20.02 11.68
N GLY A 294 4.53 20.50 11.59
CA GLY A 294 5.41 20.70 12.74
C GLY A 294 5.98 19.40 13.34
N VAL A 295 5.88 18.28 12.62
CA VAL A 295 6.48 17.02 13.05
C VAL A 295 7.98 17.03 12.83
N ARG A 296 8.73 16.50 13.80
CA ARG A 296 10.16 16.21 13.66
C ARG A 296 10.41 14.72 13.53
N ILE A 297 11.15 14.33 12.50
CA ILE A 297 11.54 12.96 12.18
C ILE A 297 13.05 12.85 12.21
N VAL A 298 13.56 11.90 12.97
CA VAL A 298 14.99 11.65 13.14
C VAL A 298 15.34 10.29 12.57
N ALA A 299 16.30 10.23 11.65
CA ALA A 299 16.94 9.01 11.20
C ALA A 299 18.32 8.86 11.86
N SER A 300 18.60 7.68 12.43
CA SER A 300 19.88 7.38 13.09
C SER A 300 20.33 5.94 12.87
N GLY A 301 21.62 5.68 13.13
CA GLY A 301 22.23 4.37 12.96
C GLY A 301 22.23 3.92 11.50
N ASN A 302 21.89 2.66 11.24
CA ASN A 302 21.79 2.11 9.88
C ASN A 302 20.39 2.32 9.25
N THR A 303 19.72 3.43 9.57
CA THR A 303 18.39 3.70 9.02
C THR A 303 18.48 3.98 7.51
N PHE A 304 17.54 3.43 6.76
CA PHE A 304 17.35 3.64 5.33
C PHE A 304 15.89 3.96 5.02
N ILE A 305 15.67 5.15 4.49
CA ILE A 305 14.39 5.67 4.02
C ILE A 305 14.55 5.99 2.55
N LYS A 306 14.01 5.14 1.68
CA LYS A 306 14.20 5.27 0.23
C LYS A 306 13.54 6.56 -0.31
N ILE A 307 12.28 6.80 0.07
CA ILE A 307 11.52 7.98 -0.34
C ILE A 307 10.82 8.57 0.89
N ALA A 308 11.02 9.85 1.15
CA ALA A 308 10.27 10.64 2.10
C ALA A 308 9.44 11.69 1.38
N ARG A 309 8.13 11.45 1.26
CA ARG A 309 7.17 12.38 0.69
C ARG A 309 6.60 13.27 1.80
N LEU A 310 6.79 14.58 1.66
CA LEU A 310 6.21 15.57 2.56
C LEU A 310 4.96 16.14 1.90
N GLU A 311 3.83 16.05 2.62
CA GLU A 311 2.53 16.68 2.29
C GLU A 311 2.21 17.82 3.27
N SER A 312 3.14 18.17 4.16
CA SER A 312 3.01 19.22 5.16
C SER A 312 4.40 19.71 5.60
N GLY A 313 4.44 20.84 6.32
CA GLY A 313 5.67 21.35 6.95
C GLY A 313 6.26 20.35 7.96
N ALA A 314 7.55 20.02 7.82
CA ALA A 314 8.22 19.02 8.65
C ALA A 314 9.71 19.33 8.87
N VAL A 315 10.27 18.74 9.93
CA VAL A 315 11.70 18.77 10.23
C VAL A 315 12.29 17.38 10.06
N LEU A 316 13.23 17.23 9.13
CA LEU A 316 13.98 15.99 8.91
C LEU A 316 15.40 16.14 9.45
N VAL A 317 15.81 15.20 10.29
CA VAL A 317 17.13 15.22 10.91
C VAL A 317 17.83 13.88 10.72
N GLU A 318 19.09 13.91 10.32
CA GLU A 318 19.99 12.76 10.41
C GLU A 318 21.00 12.97 11.52
N THR A 319 21.08 11.99 12.43
CA THR A 319 22.04 12.01 13.53
C THR A 319 22.88 10.74 13.50
N THR A 320 24.21 10.89 13.33
CA THR A 320 25.17 9.77 13.42
C THR A 320 24.70 8.55 12.64
N THR A 321 24.45 8.73 11.34
CA THR A 321 24.00 7.68 10.43
C THR A 321 25.21 6.93 9.88
N THR A 322 25.18 5.60 9.97
CA THR A 322 26.07 4.70 9.21
C THR A 322 25.40 4.18 7.95
N GLY A 323 24.07 4.24 7.92
CA GLY A 323 23.25 3.94 6.75
C GLY A 323 22.95 5.19 5.92
N PRO A 324 22.28 5.03 4.76
CA PRO A 324 21.99 6.11 3.82
C PRO A 324 20.99 7.16 4.31
N GLY A 325 20.33 6.95 5.46
CA GLY A 325 19.38 7.92 6.00
C GLY A 325 18.20 8.15 5.04
N PHE A 326 17.94 9.40 4.66
CA PHE A 326 16.96 9.80 3.66
C PHE A 326 17.59 9.84 2.26
N GLU A 327 17.32 8.83 1.44
CA GLU A 327 17.87 8.76 0.07
C GLU A 327 17.22 9.80 -0.84
N THR A 328 15.89 9.88 -0.87
CA THR A 328 15.15 10.92 -1.59
C THR A 328 14.11 11.57 -0.69
N VAL A 329 14.14 12.89 -0.61
CA VAL A 329 13.09 13.72 0.00
C VAL A 329 12.33 14.44 -1.10
N THR A 330 11.01 14.32 -1.11
CA THR A 330 10.14 15.05 -2.05
C THR A 330 9.17 15.91 -1.26
N VAL A 331 9.28 17.22 -1.41
CA VAL A 331 8.27 18.19 -0.96
C VAL A 331 7.20 18.23 -2.05
N SER A 332 6.04 17.63 -1.80
CA SER A 332 5.01 17.44 -2.82
C SER A 332 4.14 18.69 -3.02
N GLU A 333 3.39 18.72 -4.13
CA GLU A 333 2.34 19.71 -4.41
C GLU A 333 1.24 19.79 -3.34
N ALA A 334 1.08 18.74 -2.52
CA ALA A 334 0.09 18.71 -1.45
C ALA A 334 0.49 19.58 -0.24
N VAL A 335 1.74 20.04 -0.17
CA VAL A 335 2.23 20.90 0.91
C VAL A 335 1.54 22.27 0.83
N PRO A 336 0.90 22.76 1.91
CA PRO A 336 0.30 24.09 1.92
C PRO A 336 1.32 25.19 1.63
N GLN A 337 0.90 26.23 0.88
CA GLN A 337 1.74 27.39 0.60
C GLN A 337 2.25 28.05 1.90
N GLY A 338 3.50 28.51 1.87
CA GLY A 338 4.20 29.07 3.02
C GLY A 338 4.72 28.04 4.02
N SER A 339 4.44 26.74 3.84
CA SER A 339 4.92 25.69 4.74
C SER A 339 6.43 25.71 4.90
N LYS A 340 6.89 25.42 6.11
CA LYS A 340 8.30 25.39 6.46
C LYS A 340 8.83 23.95 6.48
N ILE A 341 9.88 23.70 5.71
CA ILE A 341 10.62 22.44 5.66
C ILE A 341 12.01 22.69 6.21
N ILE A 342 12.45 21.89 7.18
CA ILE A 342 13.79 22.04 7.79
C ILE A 342 14.57 20.75 7.59
N LEU A 343 15.77 20.85 7.05
CA LEU A 343 16.71 19.76 6.86
C LEU A 343 17.95 19.98 7.73
N ASN A 344 18.38 18.93 8.44
CA ASN A 344 19.62 18.92 9.20
C ASN A 344 20.28 17.56 9.12
N GLY A 345 21.36 17.44 8.35
CA GLY A 345 21.97 16.14 8.07
C GLY A 345 22.50 16.06 6.64
N ASN A 346 22.78 14.84 6.20
CA ASN A 346 23.26 14.60 4.84
C ASN A 346 22.12 14.00 4.01
N PHE A 347 21.78 14.62 2.88
CA PHE A 347 20.67 14.19 2.03
C PHE A 347 21.18 14.01 0.61
N ASN A 348 20.89 12.87 -0.03
CA ASN A 348 21.38 12.61 -1.38
C ASN A 348 20.57 13.40 -2.40
N ASN A 349 19.25 13.26 -2.37
CA ASN A 349 18.36 13.93 -3.33
C ASN A 349 17.19 14.60 -2.61
N VAL A 350 17.04 15.90 -2.81
CA VAL A 350 15.90 16.69 -2.32
C VAL A 350 15.22 17.33 -3.53
N VAL A 351 13.92 17.08 -3.67
CA VAL A 351 13.09 17.63 -4.75
C VAL A 351 12.01 18.50 -4.12
N ILE A 352 11.96 19.77 -4.52
CA ILE A 352 10.83 20.66 -4.24
C ILE A 352 9.92 20.61 -5.47
N ASP A 353 8.71 20.08 -5.29
CA ASP A 353 7.66 20.03 -6.31
C ASP A 353 6.39 20.82 -5.90
N GLY A 354 6.41 21.46 -4.73
CA GLY A 354 5.32 22.30 -4.22
C GLY A 354 5.59 23.80 -4.37
N ASP A 355 4.52 24.58 -4.54
CA ASP A 355 4.56 26.03 -4.75
C ASP A 355 4.69 26.82 -3.44
N ASP A 356 5.42 27.95 -3.46
CA ASP A 356 5.67 28.83 -2.30
C ASP A 356 6.12 28.10 -1.01
N VAL A 357 7.13 27.22 -1.11
CA VAL A 357 7.67 26.51 0.07
C VAL A 357 8.87 27.22 0.67
N ASN A 358 8.99 27.22 2.00
CA ASN A 358 10.15 27.72 2.74
C ASN A 358 11.05 26.56 3.18
N LEU A 359 12.12 26.28 2.42
CA LEU A 359 13.14 25.29 2.77
C LEU A 359 14.29 25.92 3.56
N GLU A 360 14.63 25.34 4.71
CA GLU A 360 15.79 25.70 5.52
C GLU A 360 16.74 24.50 5.64
N VAL A 361 17.96 24.64 5.12
CA VAL A 361 19.04 23.69 5.38
C VAL A 361 19.88 24.24 6.52
N THR A 362 19.75 23.62 7.68
CA THR A 362 20.33 24.14 8.94
C THR A 362 21.72 23.57 9.24
N GLY A 363 22.13 22.52 8.54
CA GLY A 363 23.47 21.97 8.60
C GLY A 363 23.60 20.68 7.79
N GLY A 364 24.84 20.29 7.51
CA GLY A 364 25.17 19.10 6.71
C GLY A 364 25.16 19.37 5.21
N THR A 365 25.08 18.31 4.41
CA THR A 365 25.20 18.39 2.94
C THR A 365 23.93 17.93 2.26
N VAL A 366 23.46 18.66 1.25
CA VAL A 366 22.51 18.12 0.26
C VAL A 366 23.26 17.91 -1.04
N GLU A 367 23.40 16.66 -1.50
CA GLU A 367 24.16 16.36 -2.72
C GLU A 367 23.48 16.93 -3.96
N LYS A 368 22.16 16.74 -4.08
CA LYS A 368 21.35 17.38 -5.12
C LYS A 368 20.08 17.96 -4.52
N LEU A 369 19.90 19.26 -4.71
CA LEU A 369 18.63 19.97 -4.49
C LEU A 369 18.05 20.37 -5.84
N GLU A 370 16.90 19.83 -6.20
CA GLU A 370 16.15 20.14 -7.40
C GLU A 370 14.88 20.91 -7.05
N VAL A 371 14.69 22.05 -7.71
CA VAL A 371 13.45 22.83 -7.69
C VAL A 371 12.77 22.63 -9.03
N THR A 372 11.59 22.01 -9.04
CA THR A 372 10.82 21.78 -10.28
C THR A 372 10.19 23.08 -10.79
N ASP A 373 9.68 23.04 -12.01
CA ASP A 373 8.98 24.16 -12.67
C ASP A 373 7.67 24.57 -11.97
N LYS A 374 7.15 23.73 -11.07
CA LYS A 374 5.95 24.01 -10.28
C LYS A 374 6.19 24.83 -9.02
N SER A 375 7.45 25.02 -8.63
CA SER A 375 7.81 25.48 -7.28
C SER A 375 8.12 26.99 -7.20
N THR A 376 7.33 27.81 -7.90
CA THR A 376 7.59 29.25 -8.02
C THR A 376 7.50 29.96 -6.67
N GLY A 377 8.32 30.99 -6.45
CA GLY A 377 8.26 31.79 -5.22
C GLY A 377 8.84 31.11 -3.98
N SER A 378 9.21 29.83 -4.06
CA SER A 378 9.87 29.09 -2.99
C SER A 378 11.15 29.79 -2.53
N LYS A 379 11.42 29.70 -1.22
CA LYS A 379 12.58 30.31 -0.57
C LYS A 379 13.45 29.22 0.01
N ILE A 380 14.74 29.29 -0.29
CA ILE A 380 15.76 28.38 0.21
C ILE A 380 16.70 29.18 1.10
N ASN A 381 16.91 28.75 2.34
CA ASN A 381 17.84 29.35 3.27
C ASN A 381 18.91 28.34 3.68
N LEU A 382 20.18 28.71 3.54
CA LEU A 382 21.33 27.88 3.89
C LEU A 382 22.04 28.47 5.12
N SER A 383 22.09 27.73 6.22
CA SER A 383 22.92 28.11 7.36
C SER A 383 24.41 28.13 6.98
N SER A 384 25.26 28.76 7.81
CA SER A 384 26.70 28.80 7.57
C SER A 384 27.39 27.42 7.57
N SER A 385 26.74 26.38 8.08
CA SER A 385 27.23 25.00 8.10
C SER A 385 26.56 24.11 7.04
N ALA A 386 25.67 24.67 6.23
CA ALA A 386 24.99 23.95 5.17
C ALA A 386 25.79 24.01 3.86
N LYS A 387 25.84 22.88 3.16
CA LYS A 387 26.43 22.76 1.83
C LYS A 387 25.42 22.19 0.84
N LEU A 388 25.30 22.80 -0.33
CA LEU A 388 24.67 22.19 -1.50
C LEU A 388 25.77 21.80 -2.50
N THR A 389 25.84 20.53 -2.90
CA THR A 389 26.79 20.13 -3.96
C THR A 389 26.24 20.52 -5.33
N THR A 390 24.98 20.17 -5.62
CA THR A 390 24.30 20.57 -6.86
C THR A 390 22.96 21.20 -6.54
N LEU A 391 22.75 22.42 -7.03
CA LEU A 391 21.46 23.11 -7.04
C LEU A 391 20.93 23.14 -8.47
N VAL A 392 19.72 22.63 -8.72
CA VAL A 392 19.05 22.68 -10.02
C VAL A 392 17.79 23.52 -9.90
N LEU A 393 17.68 24.59 -10.70
CA LEU A 393 16.56 25.53 -10.65
C LEU A 393 15.76 25.50 -11.96
N ASN A 394 14.56 24.93 -11.90
CA ASN A 394 13.56 24.97 -12.98
C ASN A 394 12.41 25.96 -12.71
N ALA A 395 12.34 26.55 -11.50
CA ALA A 395 11.44 27.65 -11.15
C ALA A 395 12.20 28.85 -10.55
N ALA A 396 11.59 30.03 -10.63
CA ALA A 396 12.14 31.25 -10.05
C ALA A 396 12.04 31.22 -8.51
N VAL A 397 13.19 31.21 -7.84
CA VAL A 397 13.29 31.10 -6.38
C VAL A 397 14.28 32.08 -5.78
N THR A 398 14.19 32.28 -4.46
CA THR A 398 15.18 33.05 -3.70
C THR A 398 16.02 32.13 -2.82
N VAL A 399 17.33 32.10 -3.05
CA VAL A 399 18.31 31.40 -2.22
C VAL A 399 19.08 32.42 -1.37
N THR A 400 19.05 32.22 -0.05
CA THR A 400 19.66 33.11 0.95
C THR A 400 20.50 32.34 1.96
N GLY A 401 21.16 33.07 2.86
CA GLY A 401 21.95 32.49 3.94
C GLY A 401 23.45 32.59 3.69
N ALA A 402 24.21 31.88 4.52
CA ALA A 402 25.68 31.94 4.56
C ALA A 402 26.34 30.58 4.22
N GLY A 403 25.56 29.59 3.81
CA GLY A 403 26.08 28.27 3.38
C GLY A 403 26.76 28.33 2.02
N SER A 404 27.34 27.20 1.60
CA SER A 404 28.05 27.08 0.33
C SER A 404 27.25 26.32 -0.74
N ILE A 405 27.52 26.63 -1.99
CA ILE A 405 26.96 25.96 -3.17
C ILE A 405 28.13 25.63 -4.10
N ASP A 406 28.36 24.36 -4.43
CA ASP A 406 29.42 23.99 -5.38
C ASP A 406 28.95 24.31 -6.81
N THR A 407 27.91 23.65 -7.30
CA THR A 407 27.38 23.87 -8.65
C THR A 407 25.92 24.34 -8.62
N ALA A 408 25.61 25.41 -9.37
CA ALA A 408 24.24 25.84 -9.63
C ALA A 408 23.91 25.72 -11.13
N ILE A 409 22.91 24.90 -11.45
CA ILE A 409 22.34 24.72 -12.79
C ILE A 409 21.02 25.49 -12.86
N ILE A 410 20.93 26.43 -13.78
CA ILE A 410 19.83 27.41 -13.85
C ILE A 410 19.15 27.36 -15.20
N ASN A 411 17.92 26.86 -15.22
CA ASN A 411 17.15 26.61 -16.44
C ASN A 411 16.07 27.69 -16.68
N VAL A 412 15.80 28.55 -15.70
CA VAL A 412 14.76 29.59 -15.78
C VAL A 412 15.26 30.92 -15.22
N SER A 413 14.77 32.02 -15.79
CA SER A 413 15.07 33.38 -15.34
C SER A 413 14.34 33.75 -14.05
N GLY A 414 14.88 34.73 -13.33
CA GLY A 414 14.20 35.37 -12.19
C GLY A 414 14.62 34.89 -10.81
N SER A 415 15.50 33.89 -10.73
CA SER A 415 16.06 33.45 -9.45
C SER A 415 17.07 34.45 -8.88
N THR A 416 17.13 34.53 -7.56
CA THR A 416 18.16 35.28 -6.81
C THR A 416 18.93 34.31 -5.93
N ILE A 417 20.25 34.25 -6.08
CA ILE A 417 21.14 33.38 -5.32
C ILE A 417 22.17 34.23 -4.59
N LYS A 418 21.98 34.45 -3.28
CA LYS A 418 22.90 35.28 -2.49
C LYS A 418 24.25 34.59 -2.21
N PRO A 419 24.31 33.31 -1.78
CA PRO A 419 25.59 32.61 -1.68
C PRO A 419 26.16 32.40 -3.07
N VAL A 420 27.38 32.86 -3.34
CA VAL A 420 28.00 32.75 -4.66
C VAL A 420 28.38 31.29 -4.93
N PRO A 421 27.80 30.61 -5.94
CA PRO A 421 28.20 29.25 -6.30
C PRO A 421 29.63 29.20 -6.83
N LEU A 422 30.35 28.08 -6.62
CA LEU A 422 31.68 27.89 -7.22
C LEU A 422 31.61 27.76 -8.74
N HIS A 423 30.58 27.09 -9.23
CA HIS A 423 30.30 26.88 -10.65
C HIS A 423 28.84 27.22 -10.97
N VAL A 424 28.64 27.90 -12.10
CA VAL A 424 27.30 28.27 -12.59
C VAL A 424 27.15 27.79 -14.02
N GLU A 425 26.16 26.93 -14.23
CA GLU A 425 25.69 26.49 -15.55
C GLU A 425 24.32 27.12 -15.78
N LYS A 426 24.13 27.78 -16.92
CA LYS A 426 22.86 28.44 -17.25
C LYS A 426 22.44 28.11 -18.67
N ALA A 427 21.14 27.95 -18.88
CA ALA A 427 20.58 27.83 -20.22
C ALA A 427 20.66 29.17 -20.98
N ASP A 428 20.52 29.11 -22.30
CA ASP A 428 20.58 30.29 -23.17
C ASP A 428 19.51 31.32 -22.80
N ASN A 429 19.88 32.61 -22.81
CA ASN A 429 18.99 33.73 -22.48
C ASN A 429 18.39 33.73 -21.07
N VAL A 430 18.94 32.92 -20.14
CA VAL A 430 18.53 32.92 -18.73
C VAL A 430 19.23 34.03 -17.94
N THR A 431 18.46 34.76 -17.13
CA THR A 431 18.95 35.80 -16.21
C THR A 431 18.79 35.38 -14.75
N VAL A 432 19.86 35.52 -13.97
CA VAL A 432 19.91 35.23 -12.53
C VAL A 432 20.61 36.37 -11.81
N THR A 433 20.16 36.72 -10.61
CA THR A 433 20.88 37.64 -9.72
C THR A 433 21.75 36.83 -8.77
N ILE A 434 23.07 36.92 -8.90
CA ILE A 434 24.02 36.26 -8.00
C ILE A 434 24.62 37.31 -7.06
N GLY A 435 24.79 36.95 -5.78
CA GLY A 435 25.44 37.82 -4.78
C GLY A 435 26.89 38.16 -5.13
N THR A 436 27.49 39.05 -4.33
CA THR A 436 28.90 39.40 -4.45
C THR A 436 29.75 38.55 -3.50
N PRO A 437 30.95 38.10 -3.92
CA PRO A 437 31.85 37.37 -3.02
C PRO A 437 32.19 38.21 -1.79
N ALA A 438 32.14 37.60 -0.60
CA ALA A 438 32.61 38.23 0.63
C ALA A 438 34.12 38.48 0.53
N GLY A 439 34.51 39.76 0.32
CA GLY A 439 35.92 40.14 0.18
C GLY A 439 36.23 41.28 -0.80
N SER A 440 35.23 41.98 -1.36
CA SER A 440 35.46 43.21 -2.15
C SER A 440 34.91 44.45 -1.46
N ASP A 441 35.21 44.62 -0.17
CA ASP A 441 35.08 45.91 0.49
C ASP A 441 36.39 46.68 0.32
N THR A 442 36.58 47.32 -0.84
CA THR A 442 37.59 48.37 -0.96
C THR A 442 37.03 49.60 -0.29
N GLY A 443 37.36 49.76 0.99
CA GLY A 443 37.10 50.97 1.74
C GLY A 443 37.54 52.20 0.94
N SER A 444 36.61 53.12 0.74
CA SER A 444 36.81 54.40 0.08
C SER A 444 37.65 55.33 0.97
N GLY A 445 38.96 55.13 0.95
CA GLY A 445 39.94 56.10 1.42
C GLY A 445 40.10 57.20 0.37
N THR A 446 39.62 58.40 0.66
CA THR A 446 39.85 59.60 -0.14
C THR A 446 41.34 59.95 -0.16
N GLY A 447 42.02 59.70 -1.28
CA GLY A 447 43.42 60.05 -1.50
C GLY A 447 43.62 60.62 -2.89
N SER A 448 43.77 61.94 -2.96
CA SER A 448 44.11 62.73 -4.14
C SER A 448 45.50 62.38 -4.67
N GLY A 449 45.63 62.13 -5.98
CA GLY A 449 46.92 62.06 -6.66
C GLY A 449 46.82 61.52 -8.08
N GLY A 450 46.89 62.41 -9.07
CA GLY A 450 46.84 62.07 -10.50
C GLY A 450 48.12 61.40 -11.03
N GLY A 451 47.95 60.55 -12.04
CA GLY A 451 49.04 59.91 -12.79
C GLY A 451 48.50 58.93 -13.82
N ASN A 452 48.93 59.09 -15.07
CA ASN A 452 48.35 58.52 -16.29
C ASN A 452 48.85 57.09 -16.61
N ALA A 453 47.96 56.26 -17.18
CA ALA A 453 48.18 55.08 -18.05
C ALA A 453 48.68 53.72 -17.47
N PRO A 454 48.47 52.58 -18.16
CA PRO A 454 47.19 52.02 -18.65
C PRO A 454 46.95 50.56 -18.20
N LEU A 455 45.71 50.10 -18.43
CA LEU A 455 45.17 48.77 -18.12
C LEU A 455 45.90 47.63 -18.86
N ASN A 456 46.27 46.57 -18.15
CA ASN A 456 46.79 45.33 -18.73
C ASN A 456 45.79 44.18 -18.51
N LEU A 457 45.31 43.64 -19.62
CA LEU A 457 44.39 42.52 -19.78
C LEU A 457 45.22 41.25 -20.05
N VAL A 458 45.05 40.19 -19.25
CA VAL A 458 45.59 38.84 -19.53
C VAL A 458 44.56 37.83 -19.02
N GLY A 459 44.10 36.81 -19.74
CA GLY A 459 44.37 36.35 -21.08
C GLY A 459 43.54 35.09 -21.32
N ALA A 460 42.87 35.01 -22.47
CA ALA A 460 42.14 33.84 -22.93
C ALA A 460 43.12 32.76 -23.44
N TYR A 461 42.82 31.49 -23.21
CA TYR A 461 43.48 30.37 -23.88
C TYR A 461 42.45 29.61 -24.73
N LEU A 462 42.59 29.76 -26.05
CA LEU A 462 41.95 28.99 -27.10
C LEU A 462 43.10 28.34 -27.89
N ALA A 463 43.14 27.01 -27.96
CA ALA A 463 43.99 26.28 -28.88
C ALA A 463 43.11 25.43 -29.77
N ALA A 464 42.96 25.88 -31.02
CA ALA A 464 42.51 25.07 -32.14
C ALA A 464 43.75 24.52 -32.85
N THR A 465 43.73 23.24 -33.22
CA THR A 465 44.52 22.73 -34.34
C THR A 465 43.55 22.01 -35.27
N GLY A 466 43.26 22.65 -36.40
CA GLY A 466 42.65 22.01 -37.55
C GLY A 466 43.72 21.41 -38.45
N VAL A 467 43.47 20.21 -38.96
CA VAL A 467 43.98 19.71 -40.24
C VAL A 467 42.78 19.11 -40.98
N SER A 468 42.78 19.29 -42.29
CA SER A 468 41.62 19.40 -43.17
C SER A 468 41.59 18.26 -44.21
N ILE A 469 40.37 17.80 -44.57
CA ILE A 469 39.84 17.27 -45.88
C ILE A 469 40.59 16.06 -46.54
N GLU A 470 40.05 15.06 -47.25
CA GLU A 470 38.89 14.75 -48.13
C GLU A 470 38.60 13.22 -47.96
N GLY A 471 37.48 12.56 -48.28
CA GLY A 471 36.59 12.59 -49.43
C GLY A 471 36.51 11.16 -50.04
N SER A 472 35.28 10.63 -50.24
CA SER A 472 34.88 9.50 -51.12
C SER A 472 35.52 8.11 -50.95
N ASN A 473 34.81 7.13 -50.39
CA ASN A 473 33.87 6.18 -51.04
C ASN A 473 33.33 5.18 -50.00
#